data_AF-A0A7S2HRH3-F1
#
_entry.id   AF-A0A7S2HRH3-F1
#
_cell.length_a   1.000
_cell.length_b   1.000
_cell.length_c   1.000
_cell.angle_alpha   90.00
_cell.angle_beta   90.00
_cell.angle_gamma   90.00
#
_symmetry.space_group_name_H-M   'P 1'
#
loop_
_entity.id
_entity.type
_entity.pdbx_description
1 polymer ?
#
loop_
_entity_poly.entity_id
_entity_poly.type
_entity_poly.pdbx_seq_one_letter_code
_entity_poly.pdbx_strand_id
1 'polypeptide(L)'
;EAGPVEELLAVASACSAGDFDYLAMSSCQDLDGHDEAVDFDETVEAMRAFDMTEQDVADVLAAILAVLHLGNIRFRAPANNSEGSEVVDAGAEGGPLAHASRLLGV
;
A
#
# COMPACT_ATOMS: atom_id res chain seq x y z
N GLU A 1 7.86 13.43 18.78
CA GLU A 1 8.05 12.89 17.42
C GLU A 1 6.88 11.96 17.16
N ALA A 2 6.35 11.93 15.94
CA ALA A 2 5.24 11.04 15.57
C ALA A 2 5.72 9.57 15.65
N GLY A 3 4.82 8.64 15.99
CA GLY A 3 5.14 7.21 15.99
C GLY A 3 5.26 6.65 14.56
N PRO A 4 5.86 5.47 14.37
CA PRO A 4 6.05 4.89 13.03
C PRO A 4 4.73 4.62 12.31
N VAL A 5 3.68 4.22 13.04
CA VAL A 5 2.32 4.05 12.49
C VAL A 5 1.74 5.40 12.04
N GLU A 6 1.93 6.47 12.83
CA GLU A 6 1.43 7.81 12.51
C GLU A 6 2.13 8.40 11.28
N GLU A 7 3.45 8.19 11.15
CA GLU A 7 4.20 8.57 9.96
C GLU A 7 3.72 7.81 8.71
N LEU A 8 3.46 6.51 8.84
CA LEU A 8 2.96 5.68 7.74
C LEU A 8 1.54 6.11 7.32
N LEU A 9 0.66 6.37 8.28
CA LEU A 9 -0.70 6.85 8.03
C LEU A 9 -0.70 8.25 7.39
N ALA A 10 0.23 9.11 7.76
CA ALA A 10 0.40 10.41 7.11
C ALA A 10 0.72 10.25 5.61
N VAL A 11 1.60 9.29 5.25
CA VAL A 11 1.88 8.96 3.84
C VAL A 11 0.64 8.38 3.15
N ALA A 12 -0.04 7.42 3.80
CA ALA A 12 -1.23 6.78 3.24
C ALA A 12 -2.39 7.74 3.02
N SER A 13 -2.55 8.76 3.88
CA SER A 13 -3.62 9.76 3.80
C SER A 13 -3.58 10.65 2.56
N ALA A 14 -2.48 10.64 1.81
CA ALA A 14 -2.38 11.32 0.52
C ALA A 14 -3.05 10.55 -0.64
N CYS A 15 -3.43 9.28 -0.42
CA CYS A 15 -4.05 8.41 -1.40
C CYS A 15 -5.50 8.06 -0.99
N SER A 16 -6.31 7.74 -1.98
CA SER A 16 -7.66 7.17 -1.82
C SER A 16 -7.69 5.72 -2.29
N ALA A 17 -8.72 4.95 -1.90
CA ALA A 17 -8.89 3.58 -2.38
C ALA A 17 -8.92 3.47 -3.91
N GLY A 18 -9.45 4.49 -4.60
CA GLY A 18 -9.51 4.56 -6.06
C GLY A 18 -8.15 4.71 -6.74
N ASP A 19 -7.11 5.09 -6.01
CA ASP A 19 -5.75 5.23 -6.55
C ASP A 19 -5.02 3.88 -6.67
N PHE A 20 -5.62 2.79 -6.17
CA PHE A 20 -5.03 1.45 -6.18
C PHE A 20 -5.83 0.49 -7.04
N ASP A 21 -5.20 -0.06 -8.08
CA ASP A 21 -5.82 -0.96 -9.04
C ASP A 21 -6.43 -2.19 -8.35
N TYR A 22 -5.77 -2.73 -7.31
CA TYR A 22 -6.28 -3.86 -6.54
C TYR A 22 -7.57 -3.59 -5.77
N LEU A 23 -7.87 -2.33 -5.46
CA LEU A 23 -9.10 -1.93 -4.78
C LEU A 23 -10.16 -1.41 -5.77
N ALA A 24 -9.73 -0.83 -6.90
CA ALA A 24 -10.60 -0.20 -7.89
C ALA A 24 -11.20 -1.16 -8.94
N MET A 25 -10.83 -2.45 -8.93
CA MET A 25 -11.37 -3.43 -9.89
C MET A 25 -12.87 -3.72 -9.71
N SER A 26 -13.43 -3.42 -8.53
CA SER A 26 -14.84 -3.65 -8.21
C SER A 26 -15.63 -2.34 -8.20
N SER A 27 -16.95 -2.41 -8.40
CA SER A 27 -17.84 -1.24 -8.28
C SER A 27 -18.26 -0.94 -6.83
N CYS A 28 -17.79 -1.71 -5.86
CA CYS A 28 -18.12 -1.60 -4.44
C CYS A 28 -16.88 -1.12 -3.70
N GLN A 29 -16.93 0.10 -3.17
CA GLN A 29 -15.82 0.71 -2.43
C GLN A 29 -16.15 0.95 -0.95
N ASP A 30 -17.43 0.92 -0.60
CA ASP A 30 -17.94 1.07 0.76
C ASP A 30 -18.84 -0.12 1.09
N LEU A 31 -18.85 -0.53 2.35
CA LEU A 31 -19.72 -1.59 2.86
C LEU A 31 -20.81 -1.00 3.76
N ASP A 32 -22.08 -1.18 3.37
CA ASP A 32 -23.21 -0.66 4.15
C ASP A 32 -23.18 -1.16 5.60
N GLY A 33 -23.17 -0.21 6.54
CA GLY A 33 -23.18 -0.49 7.98
C GLY A 33 -21.80 -0.72 8.60
N HIS A 34 -20.71 -0.46 7.86
CA HIS A 34 -19.34 -0.46 8.36
C HIS A 34 -18.77 0.95 8.42
N ASP A 35 -17.81 1.15 9.31
CA ASP A 35 -17.03 2.39 9.41
C ASP A 35 -15.56 1.95 9.42
N GLU A 36 -14.94 1.98 8.25
CA GLU A 36 -13.60 1.42 8.03
C GLU A 36 -12.55 2.05 8.95
N ALA A 37 -12.75 3.29 9.41
CA ALA A 37 -11.85 3.93 10.37
C ALA A 37 -11.97 3.31 11.76
N VAL A 38 -13.19 3.05 12.22
CA VAL A 38 -13.44 2.37 13.50
C VAL A 38 -12.93 0.93 13.45
N ASP A 39 -13.23 0.21 12.37
CA ASP A 39 -12.79 -1.19 12.21
C ASP A 39 -11.25 -1.30 12.13
N PHE A 40 -10.60 -0.32 11.52
CA PHE A 40 -9.13 -0.21 11.50
C PHE A 40 -8.57 0.03 12.90
N ASP A 41 -9.11 0.99 13.65
CA ASP A 41 -8.67 1.29 15.02
C ASP A 41 -8.83 0.07 15.94
N GLU A 42 -9.97 -0.62 15.87
CA GLU A 42 -10.21 -1.87 16.61
C GLU A 42 -9.18 -2.96 16.25
N THR A 43 -8.82 -3.07 14.97
CA THR A 43 -7.82 -4.03 14.50
C THR A 43 -6.43 -3.70 15.04
N VAL A 44 -6.03 -2.43 15.04
CA VAL A 44 -4.74 -1.98 15.58
C VAL A 44 -4.67 -2.20 17.09
N GLU A 45 -5.73 -1.88 17.83
CA GLU A 45 -5.82 -2.15 19.27
C GLU A 45 -5.75 -3.66 19.57
N ALA A 46 -6.37 -4.50 18.74
CA ALA A 46 -6.23 -5.95 18.86
C ALA A 46 -4.78 -6.39 18.66
N MET A 47 -4.07 -5.89 17.65
CA MET A 47 -2.64 -6.19 17.45
C MET A 47 -1.80 -5.83 18.69
N ARG A 48 -2.04 -4.65 19.29
CA ARG A 48 -1.39 -4.21 20.53
C ARG A 48 -1.71 -5.13 21.71
N ALA A 49 -2.94 -5.62 21.81
CA ALA A 49 -3.34 -6.59 22.84
C ALA A 49 -2.65 -7.96 22.68
N PHE A 50 -2.13 -8.27 21.50
CA PHE A 50 -1.30 -9.46 21.21
C PHE A 50 0.21 -9.20 21.35
N ASP A 51 0.61 -8.17 22.11
CA ASP A 51 2.01 -7.79 22.37
C ASP A 51 2.82 -7.45 21.09
N MET A 52 2.17 -7.05 20.00
CA MET A 52 2.86 -6.47 18.85
C MET A 52 3.36 -5.07 19.19
N THR A 53 4.63 -4.79 18.89
CA THR A 53 5.19 -3.45 19.08
C THR A 53 4.65 -2.47 18.04
N GLU A 54 4.77 -1.16 18.29
CA GLU A 54 4.42 -0.14 17.29
C GLU A 54 5.20 -0.32 15.98
N GLN A 55 6.44 -0.85 16.05
CA GLN A 55 7.21 -1.17 14.86
C GLN A 55 6.63 -2.38 14.12
N ASP A 56 6.24 -3.45 14.83
CA ASP A 56 5.63 -4.63 14.20
C ASP A 56 4.32 -4.27 13.49
N VAL A 57 3.49 -3.42 14.11
CA VAL A 57 2.25 -2.92 13.50
C VAL A 57 2.57 -2.08 12.26
N ALA A 58 3.53 -1.16 12.37
CA ALA A 58 3.95 -0.33 11.24
C ALA A 58 4.49 -1.17 10.07
N ASP A 59 5.27 -2.22 10.35
CA ASP A 59 5.83 -3.11 9.33
C ASP A 59 4.73 -3.92 8.62
N VAL A 60 3.73 -4.38 9.36
CA VAL A 60 2.54 -5.05 8.78
C VAL A 60 1.78 -4.11 7.87
N LEU A 61 1.50 -2.89 8.33
CA LEU A 61 0.79 -1.88 7.53
C LEU A 61 1.61 -1.45 6.30
N ALA A 62 2.93 -1.30 6.44
CA ALA A 62 3.84 -1.00 5.35
C ALA A 62 3.82 -2.09 4.28
N ALA A 63 3.80 -3.36 4.68
CA ALA A 63 3.68 -4.48 3.76
C ALA A 63 2.35 -4.45 2.99
N ILE A 64 1.23 -4.12 3.65
CA ILE A 64 -0.08 -3.98 2.99
C ILE A 64 -0.03 -2.83 1.97
N LEU A 65 0.45 -1.65 2.34
CA LEU A 65 0.60 -0.51 1.42
C LEU A 65 1.53 -0.84 0.24
N ALA A 66 2.60 -1.60 0.49
CA ALA A 66 3.51 -2.04 -0.55
C ALA A 66 2.78 -2.94 -1.57
N VAL A 67 1.94 -3.87 -1.12
CA VAL A 67 1.12 -4.72 -2.01
C VAL A 67 0.19 -3.87 -2.89
N LEU A 68 -0.41 -2.82 -2.34
CA LEU A 68 -1.25 -1.90 -3.11
C LEU A 68 -0.44 -1.19 -4.21
N HIS A 69 0.76 -0.70 -3.89
CA HIS A 69 1.65 -0.10 -4.88
C HIS A 69 2.17 -1.11 -5.92
N LEU A 70 2.44 -2.36 -5.52
CA LEU A 70 2.80 -3.43 -6.46
C LEU A 70 1.68 -3.67 -7.49
N GLY A 71 0.42 -3.61 -7.06
CA GLY A 71 -0.73 -3.73 -7.96
C GLY A 71 -0.81 -2.65 -9.03
N ASN A 72 -0.23 -1.47 -8.76
CA ASN A 72 -0.19 -0.35 -9.70
C ASN A 72 0.99 -0.42 -10.69
N ILE A 73 1.90 -1.39 -10.56
CA ILE A 73 3.03 -1.53 -11.47
C ILE A 73 2.52 -1.97 -12.85
N ARG A 74 2.80 -1.17 -13.88
CA ARG A 74 2.45 -1.48 -15.26
C ARG A 74 3.64 -2.06 -16.00
N PHE A 75 3.34 -3.05 -16.83
CA PHE A 75 4.32 -3.75 -17.66
C PHE A 75 3.97 -3.54 -19.13
N ARG A 76 4.98 -3.43 -19.98
CA ARG A 76 4.82 -3.35 -21.45
C ARG A 76 5.85 -4.20 -22.17
N ALA A 77 5.56 -4.55 -23.43
CA ALA A 77 6.54 -5.20 -24.28
C ALA A 77 7.67 -4.20 -24.65
N PRO A 78 8.95 -4.60 -24.55
CA PRO A 78 10.07 -3.83 -25.05
C PRO A 78 9.98 -3.61 -26.57
N ALA A 79 10.44 -2.45 -27.04
CA ALA A 79 10.35 -2.08 -28.46
C ALA A 79 11.00 -3.09 -29.42
N ASN A 80 12.04 -3.81 -28.97
CA ASN A 80 12.83 -4.72 -29.80
C ASN A 80 12.64 -6.21 -29.46
N ASN A 81 11.74 -6.57 -28.54
CA ASN A 81 11.49 -7.96 -28.15
C ASN A 81 10.06 -8.13 -27.65
N SER A 82 9.16 -8.64 -28.50
CA SER A 82 7.75 -8.83 -28.14
C SER A 82 7.51 -9.91 -27.08
N GLU A 83 8.47 -10.81 -26.86
CA GLU A 83 8.40 -11.87 -25.83
C GLU A 83 8.94 -11.39 -24.47
N GLY A 84 9.53 -10.19 -24.42
CA GLY A 84 10.03 -9.58 -23.19
C GLY A 84 8.98 -8.72 -22.48
N SER A 85 9.32 -8.28 -21.27
CA SER A 85 8.52 -7.33 -20.50
C SER A 85 9.43 -6.32 -19.81
N GLU A 86 9.03 -5.05 -19.79
CA GLU A 86 9.69 -3.99 -19.04
C GLU A 86 8.67 -3.26 -18.16
N VAL A 87 9.13 -2.81 -16.99
CA VAL A 87 8.33 -1.98 -16.08
C VAL A 87 8.24 -0.57 -16.68
N VAL A 88 7.01 -0.07 -16.80
CA VAL A 88 6.74 1.31 -17.20
C VAL A 88 7.25 2.25 -16.10
N ASP A 89 8.03 3.25 -16.48
CA ASP A 89 8.57 4.28 -15.58
C ASP A 89 9.38 3.73 -14.39
N ALA A 90 10.12 2.64 -14.60
CA ALA A 90 10.90 1.95 -13.56
C ALA A 90 11.87 2.84 -12.74
N GLY A 91 12.30 3.98 -13.29
CA GLY A 91 13.20 4.95 -12.62
C GLY A 91 12.51 6.15 -11.98
N ALA A 92 11.17 6.22 -11.97
CA ALA A 92 10.46 7.34 -11.38
C ALA A 92 10.50 7.27 -9.84
N GLU A 93 11.11 8.26 -9.19
CA GLU A 93 11.31 8.28 -7.71
C GLU A 93 10.01 8.29 -6.89
N GLY A 94 8.88 8.70 -7.49
CA GLY A 94 7.54 8.63 -6.90
C GLY A 94 6.62 7.61 -7.56
N GLY A 95 7.18 6.70 -8.37
CA GLY A 95 6.42 5.66 -9.04
C GLY A 95 5.99 4.53 -8.09
N PRO A 96 5.01 3.69 -8.51
CA PRO A 96 4.53 2.58 -7.70
C PRO A 96 5.65 1.60 -7.30
N LEU A 97 6.61 1.33 -8.19
CA LEU A 97 7.77 0.49 -7.88
C LEU A 97 8.64 1.10 -6.77
N ALA A 98 8.96 2.39 -6.85
CA ALA A 98 9.80 3.07 -5.87
C ALA A 98 9.13 3.12 -4.48
N HIS A 99 7.81 3.38 -4.42
CA HIS A 99 7.07 3.35 -3.17
C HIS A 99 7.04 1.94 -2.55
N ALA A 100 6.76 0.91 -3.33
CA ALA A 100 6.78 -0.48 -2.84
C ALA A 100 8.16 -0.89 -2.32
N SER A 101 9.25 -0.58 -3.05
CA SER A 101 10.62 -0.82 -2.62
C SER A 101 10.96 -0.14 -1.30
N ARG A 102 10.60 1.14 -1.15
CA ARG A 102 10.84 1.89 0.10
C ARG A 102 10.10 1.27 1.28
N LEU A 103 8.82 0.92 1.12
CA LEU A 103 8.00 0.32 2.17
C LEU A 103 8.50 -1.06 2.59
N LEU A 104 9.08 -1.83 1.67
CA LEU A 104 9.66 -3.16 1.94
C LEU A 104 11.13 -3.10 2.39
N GLY A 105 11.78 -1.94 2.31
CA GLY A 105 13.18 -1.77 2.67
C GLY A 105 14.17 -2.45 1.72
N VAL A 106 13.88 -2.52 0.42
CA VAL A 106 14.71 -3.17 -0.62
C VAL A 106 15.18 -2.22 -1.72
#